data_AF-A0A537UL06-F1
#
_entry.id   AF-A0A537UL06-F1
#
_cell.length_a   1.000
_cell.length_b   1.000
_cell.length_c   1.000
_cell.angle_alpha   90.00
_cell.angle_beta   90.00
_cell.angle_gamma   90.00
#
_symmetry.space_group_name_H-M   'P 1'
#
loop_
_entity.id
_entity.type
_entity.pdbx_description
1 polymer ?
#
loop_
_entity_poly.entity_id
_entity_poly.type
_entity_poly.pdbx_seq_one_letter_code
_entity_poly.pdbx_strand_id
1 'polypeptide(L)' 'MSSPVVLITGALTGIGRATAVAFAKEGASIVASGRREAEGKALEAELRSLGAEAAFIR' A
#
# COMPACT_ATOMS: atom_id res chain seq x y z
N MET A 1 -3.19 14.30 15.33
CA MET A 1 -2.00 14.40 14.45
C MET A 1 -2.35 13.72 13.14
N SER A 2 -2.00 14.31 12.00
CA SER A 2 -2.25 13.71 10.68
C SER A 2 -1.21 12.63 10.42
N SER A 3 -1.63 11.39 10.13
CA SER A 3 -0.71 10.38 9.59
C SER A 3 -0.26 10.82 8.19
N PRO A 4 1.02 10.64 7.83
CA PRO A 4 1.49 10.94 6.48
C PRO A 4 0.86 9.97 5.47
N VAL A 5 0.54 10.48 4.28
CA VAL A 5 0.04 9.69 3.16
C VAL A 5 1.18 9.39 2.19
N VAL A 6 1.38 8.12 1.86
CA VAL A 6 2.46 7.66 0.97
C VAL A 6 1.87 7.07 -0.30
N LEU A 7 2.14 7.70 -1.44
CA LEU A 7 1.81 7.18 -2.78
C LEU A 7 2.97 6.34 -3.32
N ILE A 8 2.67 5.11 -3.71
CA ILE A 8 3.65 4.17 -4.26
C ILE A 8 3.18 3.70 -5.63
N THR A 9 3.91 4.09 -6.68
CA THR A 9 3.69 3.59 -8.04
C THR A 9 4.50 2.31 -8.26
N GLY A 10 3.94 1.35 -9.00
CA GLY A 10 4.58 0.03 -9.14
C GLY A 10 4.57 -0.77 -7.83
N ALA A 11 3.57 -0.55 -6.97
CA ALA A 11 3.51 -1.10 -5.61
C ALA A 11 3.32 -2.62 -5.54
N LEU A 12 2.96 -3.29 -6.64
CA LEU A 12 2.37 -4.63 -6.58
C LEU A 12 3.39 -5.75 -6.36
N THR A 13 4.66 -5.52 -6.68
CA THR A 13 5.73 -6.54 -6.59
C THR A 13 7.07 -5.93 -6.21
N GLY A 14 8.00 -6.78 -5.76
CA GLY A 14 9.38 -6.40 -5.50
C GLY A 14 9.49 -5.26 -4.49
N ILE A 15 10.33 -4.27 -4.82
CA ILE A 15 10.63 -3.12 -3.94
C ILE A 15 9.37 -2.33 -3.61
N GLY A 16 8.51 -2.01 -4.60
CA GLY A 16 7.30 -1.23 -4.35
C GLY A 16 6.37 -1.89 -3.31
N ARG A 17 6.27 -3.22 -3.35
CA ARG A 17 5.49 -3.99 -2.36
C ARG A 17 6.11 -3.94 -0.98
N ALA A 18 7.43 -4.17 -0.90
CA ALA A 18 8.16 -4.10 0.35
C ALA A 18 8.07 -2.71 0.98
N THR A 19 8.15 -1.65 0.17
CA THR A 19 7.97 -0.25 0.59
C THR A 19 6.56 0.00 1.14
N ALA A 20 5.51 -0.49 0.47
CA ALA A 20 4.14 -0.35 0.95
C ALA A 20 3.93 -1.00 2.32
N VAL A 21 4.44 -2.23 2.48
CA VAL A 21 4.36 -2.97 3.74
C VAL A 21 5.18 -2.28 4.85
N ALA A 22 6.37 -1.76 4.54
CA ALA A 22 7.21 -1.06 5.52
C ALA A 22 6.50 0.20 6.05
N PHE A 23 6.02 1.07 5.17
CA PHE A 23 5.31 2.29 5.59
C PHE A 23 3.99 2.00 6.30
N ALA A 24 3.27 0.95 5.92
CA ALA A 24 2.07 0.53 6.63
C ALA A 24 2.38 0.14 8.10
N LYS A 25 3.48 -0.57 8.34
CA LYS A 25 3.93 -0.92 9.70
C LYS A 25 4.36 0.28 10.53
N GLU A 26 4.77 1.36 9.88
CA GLU A 26 5.10 2.64 10.53
C GLU A 26 3.85 3.52 10.79
N GLY A 27 2.66 3.07 10.40
CA GLY A 27 1.39 3.76 10.65
C GLY A 27 1.03 4.84 9.61
N ALA A 28 1.67 4.82 8.45
CA ALA A 28 1.31 5.71 7.34
C ALA A 28 0.05 5.21 6.61
N SER A 29 -0.71 6.14 6.03
CA SER A 29 -1.79 5.80 5.09
C SER A 29 -1.20 5.57 3.70
N ILE A 30 -1.58 4.49 3.03
CA ILE A 30 -0.95 4.04 1.78
C ILE A 30 -1.88 4.20 0.59
N VAL A 31 -1.38 4.79 -0.50
CA VAL A 31 -1.99 4.71 -1.82
C VAL A 31 -1.08 3.89 -2.72
N ALA A 32 -1.54 2.70 -3.11
CA ALA A 32 -0.80 1.78 -3.98
C ALA A 32 -1.30 1.90 -5.42
N SER A 33 -0.40 2.03 -6.39
CA SER A 33 -0.76 2.07 -7.81
C SER A 33 -0.05 1.00 -8.64
N GLY A 34 -0.79 0.39 -9.57
CA GLY A 34 -0.23 -0.56 -10.53
C GLY A 34 -1.27 -1.23 -11.43
N ARG A 35 -0.77 -1.85 -12.52
CA ARG A 35 -1.60 -2.33 -13.63
C ARG A 35 -2.43 -3.60 -13.35
N ARG A 36 -2.14 -4.34 -12.28
CA ARG A 36 -2.65 -5.69 -12.05
C ARG A 36 -3.63 -5.68 -10.87
N GLU A 37 -4.92 -5.71 -11.19
CA GLU A 37 -5.99 -5.45 -10.22
C GLU A 37 -6.08 -6.49 -9.09
N ALA A 38 -5.92 -7.78 -9.40
CA ALA A 38 -6.00 -8.84 -8.40
C ALA A 38 -4.91 -8.69 -7.32
N GLU A 39 -3.68 -8.40 -7.73
CA GLU A 39 -2.56 -8.20 -6.83
C GLU A 39 -2.65 -6.86 -6.08
N GLY A 40 -3.22 -5.84 -6.72
CA GLY A 40 -3.55 -4.56 -6.09
C GLY A 40 -4.53 -4.71 -4.94
N LYS A 41 -5.64 -5.43 -5.16
CA LYS A 41 -6.62 -5.73 -4.11
C LYS A 41 -6.05 -6.62 -3.01
N ALA A 42 -5.19 -7.58 -3.37
CA ALA A 42 -4.51 -8.42 -2.38
C ALA A 42 -3.55 -7.60 -1.49
N LEU A 43 -2.78 -6.69 -2.09
CA LEU A 43 -1.91 -5.77 -1.35
C LEU A 43 -2.72 -4.82 -0.47
N GLU A 44 -3.80 -4.22 -0.98
CA GLU A 44 -4.68 -3.35 -0.19
C GLU A 44 -5.23 -4.07 1.04
N ALA A 45 -5.70 -5.32 0.89
CA ALA A 45 -6.19 -6.13 1.99
C ALA A 45 -5.09 -6.44 3.03
N GLU A 46 -3.88 -6.77 2.57
CA GLU A 46 -2.73 -6.99 3.45
C GLU A 46 -2.37 -5.72 4.23
N LEU A 47 -2.27 -4.57 3.58
CA LEU A 47 -1.92 -3.31 4.25
C LEU A 47 -2.96 -2.94 5.30
N ARG A 48 -4.25 -3.16 5.01
CA ARG A 48 -5.33 -2.98 6.00
C ARG A 48 -5.22 -3.94 7.17
N SER A 49 -4.82 -5.19 6.93
CA SER A 49 -4.60 -6.17 8.01
C SER A 49 -3.43 -5.79 8.93
N LEU A 50 -2.51 -4.95 8.46
CA LEU A 50 -1.42 -4.37 9.26
C LEU A 50 -1.85 -3.13 10.05
N GLY A 51 -3.13 -2.73 9.96
CA GLY A 51 -3.68 -1.56 10.66
C GLY A 51 -3.51 -0.24 9.93
N ALA A 52 -2.98 -0.24 8.70
CA ALA A 52 -2.86 0.95 7.88
C ALA A 52 -4.16 1.23 7.10
N GLU A 53 -4.49 2.51 6.92
CA GLU A 53 -5.44 2.89 5.87
C GLU A 53 -4.77 2.66 4.51
N ALA A 54 -5.44 1.96 3.61
CA ALA A 54 -4.89 1.68 2.28
C ALA A 54 -5.96 1.77 1.19
N ALA A 55 -5.54 2.25 0.02
CA ALA A 55 -6.33 2.27 -1.21
C ALA A 55 -5.46 1.84 -2.40
N PHE A 56 -6.03 1.02 -3.30
CA PHE A 56 -5.40 0.64 -4.56
C PHE A 56 -6.02 1.39 -5.75
N ILE A 57 -5.16 1.94 -6.62
CA ILE A 57 -5.52 2.64 -7.86
C ILE A 57 -4.88 1.92 -9.05
N ARG A 58 -5.69 1.57 -10.05
CA ARG A 58 -5.22 0.90 -11.26
C ARG A 58 -4.55 1.86 -12.24
#